data_AF-A0AAV0LAV1-F1
#
_entry.id   AF-A0AAV0LAV1-F1
#
_cell.length_a   1.000
_cell.length_b   1.000
_cell.length_c   1.000
_cell.angle_alpha   90.00
_cell.angle_beta   90.00
_cell.angle_gamma   90.00
#
_symmetry.space_group_name_H-M   'P 1'
#
loop_
_entity.id
_entity.type
_entity.pdbx_description
1 polymer ?
#
loop_
_entity_poly.entity_id
_entity_poly.type
_entity_poly.pdbx_seq_one_letter_code
_entity_poly.pdbx_strand_id
1 'polypeptide(L)'
;MANGTVSLIPGGTVSGDILCLRGRMESPTFWLGIVGFIIIAYCLVKNVKGAMIYGIVFVTAVSWFRHTKVTAFPDDSAGDAAFEYFRKVVDVHAIKSTAGALSFKGIGSGQFWEALITFLYVDVLDTTGTLYSMARFAGFADENGDFEGQYFAFMSDATSIVVGSLLGTSPVTAFIESSTGIREGGRTGITALTVGGYFFLAFFFTPLLASIPAWAVGPPLILVGVLMMRSVVEIEWDDMRQAIPAFVTLILMPLTYSIAYGLIGGIGTYVVLNALDWGEEGLAKLGVLKRRDGGGGGGFVGSRGEGTRRDENVKAAGEDGV
;
A
#
# COMPACT_ATOMS: atom_id res chain seq x y z
N MET A 1 -2.24 38.82 7.11
CA MET A 1 -2.03 37.94 8.29
C MET A 1 -3.39 37.41 8.69
N ALA A 2 -3.67 36.15 8.33
CA ALA A 2 -4.83 35.43 8.84
C ALA A 2 -4.29 34.09 9.35
N ASN A 3 -3.93 34.08 10.64
CA ASN A 3 -3.72 32.83 11.38
C ASN A 3 -5.11 32.20 11.52
N GLY A 4 -5.42 31.25 10.62
CA GLY A 4 -6.69 30.54 10.62
C GLY A 4 -6.43 29.06 10.43
N THR A 5 -6.51 28.28 11.51
CA THR A 5 -6.72 26.84 11.41
C THR A 5 -8.13 26.62 10.88
N VAL A 6 -8.25 26.07 9.67
CA VAL A 6 -9.56 25.75 9.10
C VAL A 6 -9.87 24.31 9.47
N SER A 7 -10.95 24.12 10.24
CA SER A 7 -11.45 22.80 10.60
C SER A 7 -12.23 22.23 9.42
N LEU A 8 -11.63 21.29 8.68
CA LEU A 8 -12.29 20.66 7.53
C LEU A 8 -13.15 19.44 7.94
N ILE A 9 -12.96 18.91 9.16
CA ILE A 9 -13.68 17.77 9.76
C ILE A 9 -13.81 18.03 11.27
N PRO A 10 -14.84 17.54 11.99
CA PRO A 10 -14.88 17.64 13.46
C PRO A 10 -13.61 17.01 14.07
N GLY A 11 -12.70 17.85 14.57
CA GLY A 11 -11.46 17.43 15.25
C GLY A 11 -10.16 17.52 14.44
N GLY A 12 -10.20 17.90 13.16
CA GLY A 12 -8.99 18.09 12.34
C GLY A 12 -8.65 19.57 12.14
N THR A 13 -7.60 20.07 12.79
CA THR A 13 -7.04 21.41 12.53
C THR A 13 -5.94 21.32 11.48
N VAL A 14 -6.09 22.05 10.36
CA VAL A 14 -5.02 22.17 9.35
C VAL A 14 -4.62 23.64 9.25
N SER A 15 -3.31 23.90 9.24
CA SER A 15 -2.77 25.26 9.14
C SER A 15 -3.16 25.91 7.81
N GLY A 16 -3.63 27.16 7.85
CA GLY A 16 -4.11 27.90 6.67
C GLY A 16 -3.08 28.07 5.56
N ASP A 17 -1.79 27.85 5.85
CA ASP A 17 -0.69 27.87 4.87
C ASP A 17 -0.65 26.64 3.94
N ILE A 18 -1.37 25.57 4.29
CA ILE A 18 -1.42 24.32 3.52
C ILE A 18 -2.61 24.32 2.55
N LEU A 19 -3.60 25.20 2.77
CA LEU A 19 -4.80 25.30 1.93
C LEU A 19 -4.61 26.29 0.79
N CYS A 20 -4.96 25.87 -0.43
CA CYS A 20 -5.02 26.75 -1.61
C CYS A 20 -6.25 27.69 -1.57
N LEU A 21 -6.28 28.60 -0.59
CA LEU A 21 -7.39 29.56 -0.41
C LEU A 21 -7.43 30.66 -1.49
N ARG A 22 -6.32 30.87 -2.22
CA ARG A 22 -6.16 31.94 -3.22
C ARG A 22 -6.27 31.49 -4.67
N GLY A 23 -6.58 30.23 -4.94
CA GLY A 23 -6.65 29.69 -6.31
C GLY A 23 -5.33 29.73 -7.09
N ARG A 24 -4.20 29.96 -6.41
CA ARG A 24 -2.84 29.98 -6.97
C ARG A 24 -1.92 29.11 -6.13
N MET A 25 -1.14 28.25 -6.79
CA MET A 25 -0.16 27.36 -6.17
C MET A 25 1.13 28.12 -5.84
N GLU A 26 1.08 28.94 -4.79
CA GLU A 26 2.22 29.80 -4.39
C GLU A 26 3.16 29.15 -3.38
N SER A 27 2.83 27.95 -2.85
CA SER A 27 3.62 27.31 -1.80
C SER A 27 5.01 26.86 -2.30
N PRO A 28 6.11 27.40 -1.73
CA PRO A 28 7.46 26.99 -2.09
C PRO A 28 7.77 25.52 -1.76
N THR A 29 7.18 24.96 -0.70
CA THR A 29 7.35 23.55 -0.30
C THR A 29 6.70 22.60 -1.30
N PHE A 30 5.57 23.00 -1.89
CA PHE A 30 4.90 22.25 -2.95
C PHE A 30 5.77 22.16 -4.21
N TRP A 31 6.30 23.30 -4.68
CA TRP A 31 7.17 23.33 -5.86
C TRP A 31 8.45 22.53 -5.67
N LEU A 32 9.05 22.56 -4.47
CA LEU A 32 10.21 21.71 -4.18
C LEU A 32 9.83 20.22 -4.21
N GLY A 33 8.65 19.85 -3.69
CA GLY A 33 8.11 18.49 -3.81
C GLY A 33 7.93 18.06 -5.27
N ILE A 34 7.39 18.93 -6.14
CA ILE A 34 7.26 18.66 -7.59
C ILE A 34 8.64 18.45 -8.23
N VAL A 35 9.64 19.27 -7.91
CA VAL A 35 10.99 19.08 -8.45
C VAL A 35 11.55 17.73 -7.97
N GLY A 36 11.35 17.37 -6.70
CA GLY A 36 11.66 16.05 -6.17
C GLY A 36 10.97 14.93 -6.96
N PHE A 37 9.67 15.06 -7.24
CA PHE A 37 8.91 14.12 -8.07
C PHE A 37 9.53 13.93 -9.45
N ILE A 38 9.86 15.02 -10.14
CA ILE A 38 10.45 14.98 -11.48
C ILE A 38 11.80 14.28 -11.46
N ILE A 39 12.63 14.55 -10.45
CA ILE A 39 13.94 13.90 -10.28
C ILE A 39 13.76 12.39 -10.11
N ILE A 40 12.87 11.95 -9.21
CA ILE A 40 12.63 10.52 -8.98
C ILE A 40 12.06 9.88 -10.25
N ALA A 41 11.09 10.51 -10.89
CA ALA A 41 10.47 10.01 -12.13
C ALA A 41 11.52 9.85 -13.24
N TYR A 42 12.41 10.83 -13.42
CA TYR A 42 13.49 10.74 -14.39
C TYR A 42 14.49 9.62 -14.07
N CYS A 43 14.90 9.49 -12.80
CA CYS A 43 15.77 8.39 -12.36
C CYS A 43 15.13 7.01 -12.54
N LEU A 44 13.81 6.89 -12.31
CA LEU A 44 13.04 5.66 -12.56
C LEU A 44 13.00 5.32 -14.06
N VAL A 45 12.74 6.30 -14.93
CA VAL A 45 12.76 6.10 -16.40
C VAL A 45 14.14 5.64 -16.88
N LYS A 46 15.21 6.12 -16.24
CA LYS A 46 16.60 5.71 -16.53
C LYS A 46 17.03 4.42 -15.83
N ASN A 47 16.14 3.73 -15.11
CA ASN A 47 16.43 2.51 -14.34
C ASN A 47 17.63 2.65 -13.40
N VAL A 48 17.78 3.82 -12.77
CA VAL A 48 18.86 4.05 -11.79
C VAL A 48 18.50 3.38 -10.46
N LYS A 49 19.39 2.54 -9.95
CA LYS A 49 19.24 1.90 -8.63
C LYS A 49 19.15 2.98 -7.54
N GLY A 50 18.13 2.91 -6.69
CA GLY A 50 17.92 3.90 -5.62
C GLY A 50 17.25 5.20 -6.08
N ALA A 51 16.55 5.20 -7.22
CA ALA A 51 15.86 6.38 -7.77
C ALA A 51 15.06 7.19 -6.74
N MET A 52 14.33 6.51 -5.83
CA MET A 52 13.54 7.18 -4.80
C MET A 52 14.41 7.91 -3.76
N ILE A 53 15.56 7.35 -3.41
CA ILE A 53 16.47 7.91 -2.40
C ILE A 53 17.06 9.24 -2.91
N TYR A 54 17.45 9.32 -4.18
CA TYR A 54 18.04 10.54 -4.73
C TYR A 54 17.09 11.74 -4.64
N GLY A 55 15.79 11.55 -4.90
CA GLY A 55 14.80 12.62 -4.75
C GLY A 55 14.59 13.05 -3.30
N ILE A 56 14.47 12.07 -2.39
CA ILE A 56 14.33 12.35 -0.95
C ILE A 56 15.55 13.14 -0.45
N VAL A 57 16.76 12.68 -0.78
CA VAL A 57 18.01 13.34 -0.37
C VAL A 57 18.12 14.73 -0.96
N PHE A 58 17.78 14.93 -2.23
CA PHE A 58 17.80 16.25 -2.87
C PHE A 58 16.85 17.23 -2.16
N VAL A 59 15.58 16.84 -1.99
CA VAL A 59 14.58 17.70 -1.33
C VAL A 59 14.96 17.96 0.12
N THR A 60 15.45 16.95 0.84
CA THR A 60 15.88 17.07 2.24
C THR A 60 17.09 17.99 2.36
N ALA A 61 18.10 17.85 1.50
CA ALA A 61 19.30 18.70 1.52
C ALA A 61 18.96 20.17 1.26
N VAL A 62 18.06 20.45 0.32
CA VAL A 62 17.57 21.82 0.06
C VAL A 62 16.75 22.34 1.26
N SER A 63 16.04 21.47 1.95
CA SER A 63 15.21 21.83 3.11
C SER A 63 15.99 22.01 4.41
N TRP A 64 17.26 21.60 4.49
CA TRP A 64 18.10 21.84 5.67
C TRP A 64 18.62 23.29 5.77
N PHE A 65 18.53 24.08 4.70
CA PHE A 65 18.96 25.47 4.71
C PHE A 65 17.93 26.36 5.45
N ARG A 66 18.21 26.64 6.73
CA ARG A 66 17.38 27.44 7.66
C ARG A 66 16.84 28.75 7.11
N HIS A 67 17.63 29.48 6.33
CA HIS A 67 17.27 30.82 5.84
C HIS A 67 16.33 30.83 4.61
N THR A 68 15.75 29.70 4.23
CA THR A 68 14.90 29.57 3.04
C THR A 68 13.45 29.32 3.43
N LYS A 69 12.48 29.82 2.65
CA LYS A 69 11.03 29.58 2.82
C LYS A 69 10.60 28.11 2.69
N VAL A 70 11.54 27.20 2.51
CA VAL A 70 11.35 25.75 2.33
C VAL A 70 12.06 24.96 3.44
N THR A 71 12.47 25.63 4.51
CA THR A 71 13.25 25.01 5.59
C THR A 71 12.40 24.00 6.39
N ALA A 72 13.01 22.86 6.72
CA ALA A 72 12.52 21.92 7.72
C ALA A 72 12.71 22.45 9.17
N PHE A 73 13.52 23.49 9.34
CA PHE A 73 13.80 24.17 10.59
C PHE A 73 13.44 25.66 10.45
N PRO A 74 12.16 26.04 10.61
CA PRO A 74 11.79 27.46 10.66
C PRO A 74 12.48 28.16 11.85
N ASP A 75 12.69 29.46 11.74
CA ASP A 75 13.26 30.29 12.82
C ASP A 75 12.19 30.56 13.91
N ASP A 76 11.58 29.49 14.42
CA ASP A 76 10.66 29.47 15.55
C ASP A 76 11.17 28.49 16.62
N SER A 77 10.56 28.55 17.81
CA SER A 77 10.96 27.69 18.94
C SER A 77 10.82 26.19 18.64
N ALA A 78 9.97 25.80 17.67
CA ALA A 78 9.78 24.41 17.29
C ALA A 78 10.87 23.94 16.30
N GLY A 79 11.28 24.79 15.35
CA GLY A 79 12.37 24.54 14.43
C GLY A 79 13.74 24.53 15.11
N ASP A 80 13.94 25.33 16.15
CA ASP A 80 15.15 25.27 16.98
C ASP A 80 15.24 23.97 17.78
N ALA A 81 14.13 23.52 18.38
CA ALA A 81 14.07 22.24 19.06
C ALA A 81 14.29 21.05 18.09
N ALA A 82 13.71 21.12 16.89
CA ALA A 82 13.92 20.11 15.84
C ALA A 82 15.38 20.06 15.37
N PHE A 83 16.06 21.21 15.28
CA PHE A 83 17.46 21.26 14.89
C PHE A 83 18.41 20.81 16.00
N GLU A 84 18.11 21.14 17.26
CA GLU A 84 18.83 20.58 18.41
C GLU A 84 18.68 19.06 18.49
N TYR A 85 17.50 18.54 18.15
CA TYR A 85 17.26 17.10 18.03
C TYR A 85 18.08 16.50 16.88
N PHE A 86 18.02 17.10 15.68
CA PHE A 86 18.83 16.69 14.53
C PHE A 86 20.33 16.65 14.84
N ARG A 87 20.86 17.63 15.57
CA ARG A 87 22.27 17.69 15.98
C ARG A 87 22.73 16.53 16.84
N LYS A 88 21.82 15.82 17.51
CA LYS A 88 22.21 14.66 18.32
C LYS A 88 22.68 13.50 17.46
N VAL A 89 22.35 13.45 16.16
CA VAL A 89 22.72 12.46 15.11
C VAL A 89 22.37 11.01 15.46
N VAL A 90 22.73 10.56 16.66
CA VAL A 90 22.36 9.31 17.29
C VAL A 90 21.62 9.62 18.60
N ASP A 91 20.39 9.12 18.71
CA ASP A 91 19.64 9.13 19.97
C ASP A 91 18.92 7.80 20.13
N VAL A 92 18.88 7.31 21.38
CA VAL A 92 18.20 6.06 21.73
C VAL A 92 16.99 6.44 22.55
N HIS A 93 15.86 6.63 21.88
CA HIS A 93 14.63 6.99 22.57
C HIS A 93 14.04 5.77 23.27
N ALA A 94 14.07 5.77 24.60
CA ALA A 94 13.39 4.75 25.38
C ALA A 94 11.87 4.91 25.20
N ILE A 95 11.16 3.79 25.01
CA ILE A 95 9.71 3.80 24.91
C ILE A 95 9.12 4.10 26.30
N LYS A 96 8.73 5.35 26.52
CA LYS A 96 8.24 5.81 27.84
C LYS A 96 6.72 5.73 28.00
N SER A 97 5.97 6.00 26.92
CA SER A 97 4.52 6.22 27.01
C SER A 97 3.67 5.26 26.17
N THR A 98 4.26 4.51 25.24
CA THR A 98 3.49 3.72 24.26
C THR A 98 3.59 2.22 24.48
N ALA A 99 4.66 1.73 25.11
CA ALA A 99 4.83 0.31 25.41
C ALA A 99 3.78 -0.16 26.44
N GLY A 100 2.95 -1.12 26.04
CA GLY A 100 1.90 -1.71 26.88
C GLY A 100 0.78 -0.74 27.26
N ALA A 101 0.72 0.44 26.63
CA ALA A 101 -0.26 1.49 26.94
C ALA A 101 -1.65 1.19 26.33
N LEU A 102 -2.14 -0.04 26.50
CA LEU A 102 -3.44 -0.47 26.02
C LEU A 102 -4.56 0.17 26.87
N SER A 103 -5.34 1.03 26.24
CA SER A 103 -6.49 1.69 26.88
C SER A 103 -7.80 1.04 26.43
N PHE A 104 -8.39 0.24 27.30
CA PHE A 104 -9.72 -0.35 27.09
C PHE A 104 -10.88 0.53 27.55
N LYS A 105 -10.60 1.80 27.91
CA LYS A 105 -11.64 2.74 28.37
C LYS A 105 -12.74 2.98 27.32
N GLY A 106 -12.43 2.77 26.04
CA GLY A 106 -13.35 2.93 24.92
C GLY A 106 -14.21 1.70 24.59
N ILE A 107 -14.06 0.56 25.28
CA ILE A 107 -14.72 -0.71 24.90
C ILE A 107 -16.25 -0.65 24.94
N GLY A 108 -16.81 0.26 25.75
CA GLY A 108 -18.24 0.51 25.83
C GLY A 108 -18.78 1.49 24.77
N SER A 109 -17.92 2.10 23.96
CA SER A 109 -18.31 2.96 22.85
C SER A 109 -18.52 2.13 21.59
N GLY A 110 -19.61 2.39 20.85
CA GLY A 110 -19.84 1.77 19.54
C GLY A 110 -18.72 2.06 18.53
N GLN A 111 -18.06 3.22 18.65
CA GLN A 111 -16.95 3.63 17.76
C GLN A 111 -15.73 2.71 17.89
N PHE A 112 -15.49 2.15 19.09
CA PHE A 112 -14.39 1.20 19.28
C PHE A 112 -14.63 -0.08 18.49
N TRP A 113 -15.84 -0.63 18.55
CA TRP A 113 -16.21 -1.84 17.82
C TRP A 113 -16.26 -1.61 16.31
N GLU A 114 -16.75 -0.45 15.87
CA GLU A 114 -16.74 -0.08 14.46
C GLU A 114 -15.31 -0.02 13.89
N ALA A 115 -14.41 0.68 14.58
CA ALA A 115 -13.00 0.75 14.18
C ALA A 115 -12.34 -0.63 14.23
N LEU A 116 -12.55 -1.41 15.30
CA LEU A 116 -11.96 -2.73 15.47
C LEU A 116 -12.36 -3.68 14.33
N ILE A 117 -13.66 -3.79 14.05
CA ILE A 117 -14.16 -4.66 12.98
C ILE A 117 -13.68 -4.15 11.62
N THR A 118 -13.65 -2.83 11.41
CA THR A 118 -13.20 -2.24 10.15
C THR A 118 -11.73 -2.53 9.87
N PHE A 119 -10.86 -2.28 10.85
CA PHE A 119 -9.44 -2.60 10.72
C PHE A 119 -9.22 -4.09 10.56
N LEU A 120 -9.96 -4.95 11.29
CA LEU A 120 -9.80 -6.39 11.21
C LEU A 120 -10.06 -6.93 9.79
N TYR A 121 -11.18 -6.59 9.16
CA TYR A 121 -11.46 -7.15 7.83
C TYR A 121 -10.58 -6.51 6.75
N VAL A 122 -10.22 -5.22 6.87
CA VAL A 122 -9.31 -4.55 5.93
C VAL A 122 -7.93 -5.21 6.02
N ASP A 123 -7.44 -5.46 7.23
CA ASP A 123 -6.15 -6.12 7.50
C ASP A 123 -6.13 -7.56 6.96
N VAL A 124 -7.16 -8.37 7.26
CA VAL A 124 -7.25 -9.73 6.72
C VAL A 124 -7.21 -9.74 5.19
N LEU A 125 -7.91 -8.81 4.53
CA LEU A 125 -7.94 -8.73 3.08
C LEU A 125 -6.64 -8.18 2.47
N ASP A 126 -6.01 -7.20 3.12
CA ASP A 126 -4.70 -6.67 2.72
C ASP A 126 -3.59 -7.73 2.89
N THR A 127 -3.50 -8.37 4.06
CA THR A 127 -2.54 -9.46 4.31
C THR A 127 -2.77 -10.61 3.32
N THR A 128 -4.01 -11.03 3.10
CA THR A 128 -4.29 -12.12 2.15
C THR A 128 -3.88 -11.74 0.73
N GLY A 129 -4.28 -10.54 0.27
CA GLY A 129 -3.95 -10.07 -1.08
C GLY A 129 -2.44 -9.93 -1.29
N THR A 130 -1.76 -9.27 -0.36
CA THR A 130 -0.31 -9.02 -0.45
C THR A 130 0.51 -10.30 -0.34
N LEU A 131 0.25 -11.19 0.62
CA LEU A 131 0.97 -12.45 0.75
C LEU A 131 0.79 -13.33 -0.49
N TYR A 132 -0.43 -13.43 -0.99
CA TYR A 132 -0.72 -14.23 -2.17
C TYR A 132 -0.04 -13.68 -3.42
N SER A 133 -0.10 -12.35 -3.64
CA SER A 133 0.63 -11.70 -4.73
C SER A 133 2.14 -11.91 -4.60
N MET A 134 2.71 -11.82 -3.39
CA MET A 134 4.14 -12.07 -3.17
C MET A 134 4.51 -13.53 -3.43
N ALA A 135 3.71 -14.48 -2.98
CA ALA A 135 3.91 -15.90 -3.23
C ALA A 135 3.88 -16.23 -4.73
N ARG A 136 2.95 -15.60 -5.47
CA ARG A 136 2.88 -15.68 -6.94
C ARG A 136 4.14 -15.10 -7.60
N PHE A 137 4.59 -13.91 -7.19
CA PHE A 137 5.81 -13.30 -7.74
C PHE A 137 7.10 -14.07 -7.41
N ALA A 138 7.14 -14.75 -6.27
CA ALA A 138 8.26 -15.59 -5.86
C ALA A 138 8.27 -16.96 -6.56
N GLY A 139 7.15 -17.36 -7.16
CA GLY A 139 6.97 -18.68 -7.77
C GLY A 139 6.70 -19.80 -6.75
N PHE A 140 6.16 -19.45 -5.58
CA PHE A 140 5.81 -20.40 -4.51
C PHE A 140 4.33 -20.80 -4.48
N ALA A 141 3.49 -20.15 -5.31
CA ALA A 141 2.08 -20.49 -5.42
C ALA A 141 1.87 -21.75 -6.28
N ASP A 142 1.10 -22.69 -5.76
CA ASP A 142 0.71 -23.94 -6.42
C ASP A 142 -0.44 -23.72 -7.43
N GLU A 143 -0.77 -24.74 -8.22
CA GLU A 143 -1.89 -24.75 -9.18
C GLU A 143 -3.26 -24.51 -8.51
N ASN A 144 -3.40 -24.83 -7.22
CA ASN A 144 -4.59 -24.57 -6.41
C ASN A 144 -4.59 -23.17 -5.78
N GLY A 145 -3.49 -22.43 -5.94
CA GLY A 145 -3.30 -21.11 -5.34
C GLY A 145 -2.70 -21.12 -3.94
N ASP A 146 -2.69 -22.25 -3.24
CA ASP A 146 -2.02 -22.35 -1.95
C ASP A 146 -0.49 -22.27 -2.11
N PHE A 147 0.21 -21.88 -1.05
CA PHE A 147 1.67 -21.95 -0.98
C PHE A 147 2.13 -22.67 0.28
N GLU A 148 3.29 -23.31 0.20
CA GLU A 148 3.85 -24.09 1.31
C GLU A 148 4.05 -23.19 2.54
N GLY A 149 3.53 -23.64 3.69
CA GLY A 149 3.65 -22.89 4.94
C GLY A 149 2.76 -21.65 5.07
N GLN A 150 1.69 -21.53 4.26
CA GLN A 150 0.77 -20.38 4.35
C GLN A 150 0.27 -20.08 5.78
N TYR A 151 -0.04 -21.11 6.56
CA TYR A 151 -0.46 -20.94 7.96
C TYR A 151 0.62 -20.25 8.81
N PHE A 152 1.89 -20.62 8.63
CA PHE A 152 3.01 -19.99 9.34
C PHE A 152 3.28 -18.57 8.85
N ALA A 153 3.05 -18.28 7.57
CA ALA A 153 3.16 -16.93 7.02
C ALA A 153 2.12 -15.99 7.65
N PHE A 154 0.84 -16.40 7.68
CA PHE A 154 -0.23 -15.64 8.35
C PHE A 154 0.00 -15.51 9.85
N MET A 155 0.51 -16.56 10.52
CA MET A 155 0.85 -16.49 11.95
C MET A 155 1.98 -15.50 12.23
N SER A 156 2.97 -15.41 11.35
CA SER A 156 4.07 -14.44 11.45
C SER A 156 3.58 -13.00 11.33
N ASP A 157 2.67 -12.74 10.41
CA ASP A 157 2.04 -11.44 10.22
C ASP A 157 1.23 -11.03 11.46
N ALA A 158 0.31 -11.89 11.91
CA ALA A 158 -0.49 -11.67 13.10
C ALA A 158 0.37 -11.45 14.36
N THR A 159 1.44 -12.24 14.53
CA THR A 159 2.37 -12.06 15.66
C THR A 159 3.08 -10.71 15.58
N SER A 160 3.47 -10.26 14.38
CA SER A 160 4.10 -8.97 14.16
C SER A 160 3.15 -7.81 14.48
N ILE A 161 1.87 -7.92 14.10
CA ILE A 161 0.84 -6.94 14.42
C ILE A 161 0.61 -6.87 15.94
N VAL A 162 0.50 -8.02 16.62
CA VAL A 162 0.33 -8.07 18.08
C VAL A 162 1.51 -7.41 18.78
N VAL A 163 2.75 -7.78 18.41
CA VAL A 163 3.96 -7.19 19.01
C VAL A 163 4.04 -5.68 18.69
N GLY A 164 3.75 -5.27 17.46
CA GLY A 164 3.71 -3.85 17.07
C GLY A 164 2.69 -3.04 17.87
N SER A 165 1.48 -3.58 18.03
CA SER A 165 0.42 -2.94 18.83
C SER A 165 0.81 -2.78 20.30
N LEU A 166 1.54 -3.75 20.87
CA LEU A 166 2.06 -3.67 22.24
C LEU A 166 3.16 -2.62 22.39
N LEU A 167 3.92 -2.33 21.33
CA LEU A 167 4.92 -1.26 21.32
C LEU A 167 4.31 0.11 20.97
N GLY A 168 3.03 0.14 20.55
CA GLY A 168 2.28 1.33 20.18
C GLY A 168 2.55 1.82 18.76
N THR A 169 2.89 0.91 17.84
CA THR A 169 3.05 1.20 16.41
C THR A 169 1.78 0.92 15.63
N SER A 170 1.70 1.38 14.38
CA SER A 170 0.69 0.93 13.42
C SER A 170 0.82 -0.57 13.14
N PRO A 171 -0.25 -1.23 12.65
CA PRO A 171 -0.18 -2.59 12.14
C PRO A 171 0.96 -2.73 11.11
N VAL A 172 1.70 -3.83 11.21
CA VAL A 172 2.81 -4.17 10.31
C VAL A 172 2.27 -5.17 9.30
N THR A 173 2.55 -4.97 8.02
CA THR A 173 2.08 -5.83 6.91
C THR A 173 3.21 -6.11 5.92
N ALA A 174 2.99 -7.06 5.03
CA ALA A 174 3.89 -7.35 3.91
C ALA A 174 3.77 -6.28 2.80
N PHE A 175 4.90 -5.71 2.41
CA PHE A 175 4.95 -4.65 1.39
C PHE A 175 4.95 -5.22 -0.03
N ILE A 176 4.01 -4.79 -0.88
CA ILE A 176 3.93 -5.21 -2.29
C ILE A 176 5.16 -4.77 -3.10
N GLU A 177 5.81 -3.70 -2.66
CA GLU A 177 7.05 -3.16 -3.22
C GLU A 177 8.21 -4.17 -3.11
N SER A 178 8.12 -5.11 -2.17
CA SER A 178 9.09 -6.21 -2.04
C SER A 178 9.10 -7.11 -3.28
N SER A 179 8.06 -7.08 -4.11
CA SER A 179 8.01 -7.79 -5.40
C SER A 179 9.18 -7.44 -6.31
N THR A 180 9.66 -6.19 -6.32
CA THR A 180 10.83 -5.83 -7.12
C THR A 180 12.09 -6.49 -6.60
N GLY A 181 12.23 -6.61 -5.27
CA GLY A 181 13.32 -7.35 -4.63
C GLY A 181 13.28 -8.84 -4.95
N ILE A 182 12.09 -9.45 -4.96
CA ILE A 182 11.89 -10.85 -5.35
C ILE A 182 12.31 -11.07 -6.81
N ARG A 183 11.99 -10.12 -7.70
CA ARG A 183 12.36 -10.16 -9.13
C ARG A 183 13.85 -9.98 -9.36
N GLU A 184 14.54 -9.24 -8.51
CA GLU A 184 16.01 -9.12 -8.51
C GLU A 184 16.72 -10.33 -7.88
N GLY A 185 15.97 -11.32 -7.37
CA GLY A 185 16.52 -12.57 -6.83
C GLY A 185 16.47 -12.70 -5.31
N GLY A 186 15.90 -11.72 -4.60
CA GLY A 186 15.68 -11.72 -3.15
C GLY A 186 14.56 -12.67 -2.71
N ARG A 187 14.71 -13.97 -3.00
CA ARG A 187 13.69 -15.01 -2.73
C ARG A 187 13.90 -15.74 -1.39
N THR A 188 14.92 -15.37 -0.62
CA THR A 188 15.29 -16.02 0.64
C THR A 188 14.99 -15.14 1.84
N GLY A 189 14.68 -15.76 2.97
CA GLY A 189 14.48 -15.06 4.25
C GLY A 189 15.73 -14.30 4.74
N ILE A 190 16.93 -14.61 4.24
CA ILE A 190 18.16 -13.86 4.53
C ILE A 190 18.04 -12.40 4.06
N THR A 191 17.36 -12.18 2.93
CA THR A 191 17.09 -10.83 2.41
C THR A 191 16.22 -10.06 3.40
N ALA A 192 15.16 -10.67 3.92
CA ALA A 192 14.29 -10.07 4.93
C ALA A 192 15.03 -9.79 6.25
N LEU A 193 15.88 -10.70 6.71
CA LEU A 193 16.71 -10.51 7.92
C LEU A 193 17.71 -9.37 7.74
N THR A 194 18.32 -9.24 6.56
CA THR A 194 19.28 -8.17 6.25
C THR A 194 18.58 -6.82 6.21
N VAL A 195 17.41 -6.74 5.56
CA VAL A 195 16.57 -5.53 5.56
C VAL A 195 16.14 -5.18 6.98
N GLY A 196 15.67 -6.15 7.77
CA GLY A 196 15.32 -5.95 9.18
C GLY A 196 16.51 -5.45 10.02
N GLY A 197 17.71 -5.97 9.77
CA GLY A 197 18.95 -5.50 10.40
C GLY A 197 19.28 -4.04 10.05
N TYR A 198 19.08 -3.63 8.79
CA TYR A 198 19.24 -2.23 8.39
C TYR A 198 18.19 -1.31 9.01
N PHE A 199 16.93 -1.75 9.12
CA PHE A 199 15.89 -0.99 9.83
C PHE A 199 16.18 -0.90 11.33
N PHE A 200 16.74 -1.95 11.94
CA PHE A 200 17.21 -1.91 13.32
C PHE A 200 18.37 -0.92 13.49
N LEU A 201 19.31 -0.86 12.54
CA LEU A 201 20.38 0.14 12.54
C LEU A 201 19.80 1.57 12.37
N ALA A 202 18.78 1.73 11.53
CA ALA A 202 18.13 3.00 11.26
C ALA A 202 17.50 3.62 12.53
N PHE A 203 17.10 2.80 13.51
CA PHE A 203 16.62 3.26 14.82
C PHE A 203 17.63 4.17 15.54
N PHE A 204 18.93 3.88 15.45
CA PHE A 204 19.96 4.73 16.05
C PHE A 204 20.06 6.08 15.34
N PHE A 205 19.72 6.15 14.06
CA PHE A 205 19.72 7.36 13.25
C PHE A 205 18.35 8.05 13.21
N THR A 206 17.45 7.75 14.17
CA THR A 206 16.14 8.40 14.26
C THR A 206 16.20 9.93 14.21
N PRO A 207 17.15 10.62 14.88
CA PRO A 207 17.24 12.08 14.79
C PRO A 207 17.53 12.60 13.38
N LEU A 208 18.31 11.85 12.60
CA LEU A 208 18.59 12.16 11.20
C LEU A 208 17.34 11.93 10.35
N LEU A 209 16.65 10.80 10.53
CA LEU A 209 15.44 10.47 9.77
C LEU A 209 14.26 11.39 10.09
N ALA A 210 14.12 11.82 11.34
CA ALA A 210 13.10 12.78 11.77
C ALA A 210 13.28 14.18 11.14
N SER A 211 14.47 14.49 10.62
CA SER A 211 14.72 15.75 9.92
C SER A 211 14.23 15.76 8.47
N ILE A 212 13.79 14.62 7.94
CA ILE A 212 13.26 14.50 6.58
C ILE A 212 11.86 15.15 6.58
N PRO A 213 11.65 16.23 5.84
CA PRO A 213 10.36 16.92 5.86
C PRO A 213 9.30 16.15 5.08
N ALA A 214 8.03 16.36 5.43
CA ALA A 214 6.91 15.65 4.80
C ALA A 214 6.81 15.86 3.27
N TRP A 215 7.21 17.04 2.77
CA TRP A 215 7.23 17.31 1.33
C TRP A 215 8.36 16.58 0.57
N ALA A 216 9.35 16.01 1.25
CA ALA A 216 10.34 15.10 0.66
C ALA A 216 9.80 13.67 0.51
N VAL A 217 8.91 13.24 1.41
CA VAL A 217 8.35 11.89 1.45
C VAL A 217 7.12 11.74 0.53
N GLY A 218 6.36 12.82 0.33
CA GLY A 218 5.18 12.82 -0.54
C GLY A 218 5.43 12.35 -1.99
N PRO A 219 6.44 12.89 -2.71
CA PRO A 219 6.70 12.49 -4.10
C PRO A 219 6.99 11.00 -4.31
N PRO A 220 7.85 10.35 -3.48
CA PRO A 220 7.97 8.89 -3.48
C PRO A 220 6.63 8.15 -3.34
N LEU A 221 5.74 8.58 -2.44
CA LEU A 221 4.45 7.91 -2.22
C LEU A 221 3.55 7.93 -3.47
N ILE A 222 3.58 9.02 -4.24
CA ILE A 222 2.85 9.11 -5.52
C ILE A 222 3.40 8.07 -6.51
N LEU A 223 4.73 7.97 -6.61
CA LEU A 223 5.39 7.04 -7.53
C LEU A 223 5.25 5.58 -7.09
N VAL A 224 5.21 5.32 -5.79
CA VAL A 224 4.83 4.02 -5.25
C VAL A 224 3.42 3.64 -5.71
N GLY A 225 2.45 4.56 -5.64
CA GLY A 225 1.12 4.35 -6.20
C GLY A 225 1.16 3.99 -7.70
N VAL A 226 1.99 4.67 -8.49
CA VAL A 226 2.20 4.33 -9.92
C VAL A 226 2.76 2.92 -10.10
N LEU A 227 3.69 2.49 -9.26
CA LEU A 227 4.26 1.14 -9.31
C LEU A 227 3.21 0.07 -8.94
N MET A 228 2.33 0.36 -7.97
CA MET A 228 1.25 -0.53 -7.54
C MET A 228 0.13 -0.66 -8.58
N MET A 229 -0.09 0.35 -9.42
CA MET A 229 -1.06 0.27 -10.53
C MET A 229 -0.76 -0.85 -11.53
N ARG A 230 0.47 -1.37 -11.56
CA ARG A 230 0.82 -2.52 -12.41
C ARG A 230 -0.01 -3.76 -12.09
N SER A 231 -0.35 -4.00 -10.83
CA SER A 231 -1.13 -5.17 -10.41
C SER A 231 -2.56 -5.15 -10.97
N VAL A 232 -3.07 -3.98 -11.35
CA VAL A 232 -4.39 -3.83 -12.00
C VAL A 232 -4.43 -4.51 -13.37
N VAL A 233 -3.27 -4.68 -14.02
CA VAL A 233 -3.17 -5.39 -15.31
C VAL A 233 -3.34 -6.90 -15.16
N GLU A 234 -3.13 -7.45 -13.96
CA GLU A 234 -3.27 -8.89 -13.69
C GLU A 234 -4.72 -9.33 -13.49
N ILE A 235 -5.66 -8.38 -13.44
CA ILE A 235 -7.09 -8.66 -13.32
C ILE A 235 -7.64 -9.15 -14.65
N GLU A 236 -8.49 -10.19 -14.63
CA GLU A 236 -9.19 -10.71 -15.81
C GLU A 236 -10.29 -9.74 -16.26
N TRP A 237 -9.92 -8.75 -17.07
CA TRP A 237 -10.85 -7.72 -17.56
C TRP A 237 -11.89 -8.23 -18.57
N ASP A 238 -11.65 -9.39 -19.18
CA ASP A 238 -12.59 -10.01 -20.11
C ASP A 238 -13.81 -10.63 -19.40
N ASP A 239 -13.65 -11.07 -18.14
CA ASP A 239 -14.74 -11.56 -17.32
C ASP A 239 -15.41 -10.40 -16.56
N MET A 240 -16.60 -10.00 -17.02
CA MET A 240 -17.38 -8.93 -16.39
C MET A 240 -17.72 -9.22 -14.92
N ARG A 241 -17.77 -10.48 -14.49
CA ARG A 241 -18.00 -10.85 -13.08
C ARG A 241 -16.84 -10.43 -12.18
N GLN A 242 -15.63 -10.33 -12.71
CA GLN A 242 -14.43 -9.88 -11.99
C GLN A 242 -14.13 -8.40 -12.27
N ALA A 243 -14.30 -7.96 -13.52
CA ALA A 243 -14.01 -6.59 -13.95
C ALA A 243 -14.90 -5.54 -13.27
N ILE A 244 -16.20 -5.80 -13.12
CA ILE A 244 -17.13 -4.84 -12.50
C ILE A 244 -16.79 -4.61 -11.02
N PRO A 245 -16.66 -5.66 -10.17
CA PRO A 245 -16.23 -5.49 -8.78
C PRO A 245 -14.86 -4.81 -8.64
N ALA A 246 -13.89 -5.17 -9.48
CA ALA A 246 -12.58 -4.53 -9.48
C ALA A 246 -12.67 -3.03 -9.78
N PHE A 247 -13.44 -2.63 -10.80
CA PHE A 247 -13.64 -1.24 -11.15
C PHE A 247 -14.35 -0.43 -10.04
N VAL A 248 -15.40 -1.00 -9.45
CA VAL A 248 -16.13 -0.38 -8.33
C VAL A 248 -15.20 -0.18 -7.13
N THR A 249 -14.35 -1.17 -6.83
CA THR A 249 -13.35 -1.08 -5.76
C THR A 249 -12.38 0.07 -6.00
N LEU A 250 -11.80 0.13 -7.21
CA LEU A 250 -10.80 1.13 -7.59
C LEU A 250 -11.34 2.57 -7.52
N ILE A 251 -12.60 2.80 -7.89
CA ILE A 251 -13.17 4.15 -7.91
C ILE A 251 -13.73 4.58 -6.55
N LEU A 252 -14.31 3.65 -5.77
CA LEU A 252 -14.93 3.99 -4.50
C LEU A 252 -13.90 4.32 -3.40
N MET A 253 -12.73 3.67 -3.39
CA MET A 253 -11.69 3.96 -2.40
C MET A 253 -11.30 5.46 -2.36
N PRO A 254 -10.89 6.10 -3.47
CA PRO A 254 -10.54 7.52 -3.47
C PRO A 254 -11.77 8.43 -3.32
N LEU A 255 -12.94 8.08 -3.87
CA LEU A 255 -14.14 8.92 -3.76
C LEU A 255 -14.69 9.00 -2.34
N THR A 256 -14.59 7.90 -1.59
CA THR A 256 -15.10 7.82 -0.21
C THR A 256 -14.02 8.15 0.83
N TYR A 257 -12.77 8.36 0.40
CA TYR A 257 -11.60 8.52 1.27
C TYR A 257 -11.46 7.37 2.29
N SER A 258 -11.94 6.17 1.95
CA SER A 258 -12.02 5.02 2.84
C SER A 258 -11.79 3.72 2.07
N ILE A 259 -10.70 3.04 2.39
CA ILE A 259 -10.37 1.73 1.83
C ILE A 259 -11.48 0.72 2.16
N ALA A 260 -11.96 0.79 3.41
CA ALA A 260 -13.07 0.02 3.94
C ALA A 260 -14.33 0.08 3.07
N TYR A 261 -14.83 1.29 2.78
CA TYR A 261 -16.03 1.44 1.94
C TYR A 261 -15.81 1.00 0.49
N GLY A 262 -14.62 1.24 -0.07
CA GLY A 262 -14.27 0.75 -1.39
C GLY A 262 -14.29 -0.77 -1.48
N LEU A 263 -13.74 -1.46 -0.48
CA LEU A 263 -13.68 -2.91 -0.40
C LEU A 263 -15.06 -3.54 -0.20
N ILE A 264 -15.90 -2.96 0.68
CA ILE A 264 -17.30 -3.38 0.85
C ILE A 264 -18.07 -3.20 -0.46
N GLY A 265 -17.90 -2.08 -1.16
CA GLY A 265 -18.55 -1.84 -2.44
C GLY A 265 -18.13 -2.86 -3.50
N GLY A 266 -16.84 -3.19 -3.56
CA GLY A 266 -16.30 -4.23 -4.44
C GLY A 266 -16.88 -5.61 -4.18
N ILE A 267 -16.68 -6.11 -2.95
CA ILE A 267 -17.15 -7.44 -2.53
C ILE A 267 -18.68 -7.53 -2.63
N GLY A 268 -19.40 -6.50 -2.21
CA GLY A 268 -20.85 -6.44 -2.33
C GLY A 268 -21.32 -6.55 -3.77
N THR A 269 -20.66 -5.86 -4.70
CA THR A 269 -20.94 -5.96 -6.14
C THR A 269 -20.67 -7.37 -6.67
N TYR A 270 -19.55 -7.98 -6.27
CA TYR A 270 -19.23 -9.36 -6.64
C TYR A 270 -20.29 -10.35 -6.14
N VAL A 271 -20.71 -10.22 -4.88
CA VAL A 271 -21.75 -11.08 -4.28
C VAL A 271 -23.08 -10.89 -5.00
N VAL A 272 -23.50 -9.67 -5.31
CA VAL A 272 -24.78 -9.44 -6.01
C VAL A 272 -24.78 -10.06 -7.39
N LEU A 273 -23.69 -9.92 -8.16
CA LEU A 273 -23.58 -10.51 -9.49
C LEU A 273 -23.64 -12.04 -9.45
N ASN A 274 -22.87 -12.66 -8.55
CA ASN A 274 -22.85 -14.12 -8.41
C ASN A 274 -24.11 -14.69 -7.73
N ALA A 275 -24.78 -13.92 -6.86
CA ALA A 275 -26.02 -14.35 -6.20
C ALA A 275 -27.16 -14.52 -7.19
N LEU A 276 -27.20 -13.75 -8.27
CA LEU A 276 -28.17 -13.93 -9.36
C LEU A 276 -27.95 -15.29 -10.05
N ASP A 277 -26.70 -15.62 -10.36
CA ASP A 277 -26.35 -16.93 -10.96
C ASP A 277 -26.62 -18.10 -10.00
N TRP A 278 -26.26 -17.98 -8.72
CA TRP A 278 -26.56 -19.00 -7.70
C TRP A 278 -28.06 -19.17 -7.49
N GLY A 279 -28.83 -18.08 -7.62
CA GLY A 279 -30.28 -18.10 -7.60
C GLY A 279 -30.85 -18.87 -8.78
N GLU A 280 -30.37 -18.60 -10.00
CA GLU A 280 -30.79 -19.32 -11.21
C GLU A 280 -30.43 -20.82 -11.15
N GLU A 281 -29.23 -21.16 -10.68
CA GLU A 281 -28.81 -22.56 -10.47
C GLU A 281 -29.65 -23.26 -9.38
N GLY A 282 -29.99 -22.55 -8.30
CA GLY A 282 -30.86 -23.05 -7.24
C GLY A 282 -32.29 -23.29 -7.71
N LEU A 283 -32.86 -22.37 -8.50
CA LEU A 283 -34.18 -22.48 -9.12
C LEU A 283 -34.24 -23.58 -10.19
N ALA A 284 -33.14 -23.80 -10.92
CA ALA A 284 -32.99 -24.91 -11.85
C ALA A 284 -32.95 -26.26 -11.11
N LYS A 285 -32.28 -26.35 -9.96
CA LYS A 285 -32.28 -27.55 -9.09
C LYS A 285 -33.65 -27.82 -8.44
N LEU A 286 -34.44 -26.78 -8.18
CA LEU A 286 -35.82 -26.87 -7.67
C LEU A 286 -36.86 -27.16 -8.76
N GLY A 287 -36.45 -27.31 -10.03
CA GLY A 287 -37.32 -27.76 -11.13
C GLY A 287 -38.33 -26.73 -11.64
N VAL A 288 -38.24 -25.47 -11.20
CA VAL A 288 -39.16 -24.38 -11.61
C VAL A 288 -38.70 -23.72 -12.92
N LEU A 289 -37.40 -23.78 -13.23
CA LEU A 289 -36.86 -23.36 -14.52
C LEU A 289 -36.46 -24.56 -15.37
N LYS A 290 -37.01 -24.63 -16.59
CA LYS A 290 -36.56 -25.58 -17.61
C LYS A 290 -35.13 -25.21 -17.99
N ARG A 291 -34.20 -26.12 -17.70
CA ARG A 291 -32.78 -26.06 -18.08
C ARG A 291 -32.69 -25.55 -19.53
N ARG A 292 -32.17 -24.35 -19.72
CA ARG A 292 -31.98 -23.78 -21.04
C ARG A 292 -30.70 -24.40 -21.60
N ASP A 293 -30.83 -25.60 -22.15
CA ASP A 293 -29.79 -26.21 -22.98
C ASP A 293 -29.60 -25.33 -24.21
N GLY A 294 -28.46 -24.65 -24.31
CA GLY A 294 -28.07 -23.93 -25.52
C GLY A 294 -27.07 -22.80 -25.35
N GLY A 295 -25.77 -23.17 -25.29
CA GLY A 295 -24.69 -22.43 -25.95
C GLY A 295 -23.99 -21.33 -25.14
N GLY A 296 -22.94 -21.70 -24.41
CA GLY A 296 -22.00 -20.76 -23.80
C GLY A 296 -21.19 -21.42 -22.70
N GLY A 297 -20.38 -22.43 -23.06
CA GLY A 297 -19.54 -23.15 -22.10
C GLY A 297 -18.48 -22.25 -21.48
N GLY A 298 -18.61 -22.00 -20.19
CA GLY A 298 -17.56 -21.52 -19.30
C GLY A 298 -17.63 -22.36 -18.02
N GLY A 299 -17.44 -23.67 -18.18
CA GLY A 299 -17.43 -24.61 -17.07
C GLY A 299 -16.18 -24.41 -16.22
N PHE A 300 -16.40 -24.45 -14.92
CA PHE A 300 -15.44 -24.81 -13.88
C PHE A 300 -14.61 -26.03 -14.35
N VAL A 301 -13.45 -25.78 -14.96
CA VAL A 301 -12.45 -26.80 -15.28
C VAL A 301 -11.31 -26.57 -14.31
N GLY A 302 -11.15 -27.53 -13.39
CA GLY A 302 -10.04 -27.55 -12.47
C GLY A 302 -8.70 -27.49 -13.18
N SER A 303 -7.76 -26.83 -12.53
CA SER A 303 -6.32 -26.87 -12.76
C SER A 303 -5.88 -28.25 -13.26
N ARG A 304 -5.62 -28.35 -14.57
CA ARG A 304 -4.74 -29.36 -15.16
C ARG A 304 -4.35 -28.94 -16.57
N GLY A 305 -3.15 -28.40 -16.69
CA GLY A 305 -2.39 -28.41 -17.94
C GLY A 305 -2.47 -27.17 -18.82
N GLU A 306 -1.91 -26.04 -18.36
CA GLU A 306 -1.48 -24.94 -19.24
C GLU A 306 0.05 -24.80 -19.32
N GLY A 307 0.77 -25.92 -19.21
CA GLY A 307 2.22 -25.99 -19.38
C GLY A 307 2.70 -26.08 -20.83
N THR A 308 1.82 -26.31 -21.81
CA THR A 308 2.26 -26.78 -23.15
C THR A 308 2.00 -25.81 -24.31
N ARG A 309 1.24 -24.72 -24.12
CA ARG A 309 0.89 -23.80 -25.22
C ARG A 309 1.79 -22.58 -25.39
N ARG A 310 2.62 -22.24 -24.40
CA ARG A 310 3.59 -21.14 -24.54
C ARG A 310 4.85 -21.53 -25.33
N ASP A 311 5.17 -22.82 -25.41
CA ASP A 311 6.39 -23.28 -26.11
C ASP A 311 6.23 -23.40 -27.63
N GLU A 312 5.00 -23.58 -28.16
CA GLU A 312 4.77 -23.60 -29.61
C GLU A 312 4.86 -22.20 -30.24
N ASN A 313 4.39 -21.14 -29.54
CA ASN A 313 4.48 -19.78 -30.05
C ASN A 313 5.89 -19.17 -29.99
N VAL A 314 6.78 -19.71 -29.15
CA VAL A 314 8.20 -19.30 -29.12
C VAL A 314 9.02 -20.02 -30.19
N LYS A 315 8.64 -21.26 -30.58
CA LYS A 315 9.30 -21.96 -31.69
C LYS A 315 8.89 -21.44 -33.07
N ALA A 316 7.64 -21.03 -33.25
CA ALA A 316 7.18 -20.49 -34.54
C ALA A 316 7.77 -19.09 -34.87
N ALA A 317 8.23 -18.34 -33.88
CA ALA A 317 8.86 -17.03 -34.09
C ALA A 317 10.38 -17.09 -34.38
N GLY A 318 10.98 -18.29 -34.38
CA GLY A 318 12.42 -18.50 -34.55
C GLY A 318 12.87 -19.03 -35.92
N GLU A 319 11.95 -19.32 -36.85
CA GLU A 319 12.28 -19.93 -38.15
C GLU A 319 12.14 -18.97 -39.37
N ASP A 320 11.68 -17.73 -39.18
CA ASP A 320 11.50 -16.74 -40.27
C ASP A 320 12.56 -15.61 -40.26
N GLY A 321 13.81 -15.92 -39.91
CA GLY A 321 14.89 -14.93 -39.87
C GLY A 321 16.24 -15.48 -40.34
N VAL A 322 16.40 -15.60 -41.66
CA VAL A 322 17.70 -15.54 -42.35
C VAL A 322 18.05 -14.09 -42.62
#